data_AF-A0A7C6L065-F1
#
_entry.id   AF-A0A7C6L065-F1
#
_cell.length_a   1.000
_cell.length_b   1.000
_cell.length_c   1.000
_cell.angle_alpha   90.00
_cell.angle_beta   90.00
_cell.angle_gamma   90.00
#
_symmetry.space_group_name_H-M   'P 1'
#
loop_
_entity.id
_entity.type
_entity.pdbx_description
1 polymer ?
#
loop_
_entity_poly.entity_id
_entity_poly.type
_entity_poly.pdbx_seq_one_letter_code
_entity_poly.pdbx_strand_id
1 'polypeptide(L)' 'MNSHIAAANTTSIKEQLKQHQMRVSKICEEIARALNMPYSSLLELLLAAQLHDVGKLWIPKSILNKPDK' A
#
# COMPACT_ATOMS: atom_id res chain seq x y z
N MET A 1 -37.07 2.14 8.48
CA MET A 1 -36.25 1.76 9.65
C MET A 1 -35.82 0.32 9.40
N ASN A 2 -34.60 0.00 8.96
CA ASN A 2 -33.29 0.48 9.40
C ASN A 2 -32.34 0.75 8.22
N SER A 3 -31.73 1.92 8.29
CA SER A 3 -30.85 2.55 7.33
C SER A 3 -29.41 2.52 7.85
N HIS A 4 -28.74 1.36 7.95
CA HIS A 4 -27.38 1.31 8.52
C HIS A 4 -26.51 0.15 8.00
N ILE A 5 -26.27 0.02 6.69
CA ILE A 5 -25.04 -0.67 6.19
C ILE A 5 -24.57 -0.02 4.88
N ALA A 6 -24.35 1.30 4.87
CA ALA A 6 -23.80 2.01 3.70
C ALA A 6 -22.56 2.86 4.05
N ALA A 7 -21.85 2.53 5.14
CA ALA A 7 -20.70 3.31 5.62
C ALA A 7 -19.32 2.69 5.30
N ALA A 8 -19.26 1.50 4.70
CA ALA A 8 -18.00 0.75 4.61
C ALA A 8 -17.12 1.04 3.38
N ASN A 9 -17.64 1.68 2.32
CA ASN A 9 -16.94 1.73 1.02
C ASN A 9 -16.48 3.14 0.56
N THR A 10 -16.43 4.13 1.44
CA THR A 10 -16.07 5.52 1.09
C THR A 10 -14.59 5.84 1.36
N THR A 11 -13.68 4.87 1.17
CA THR A 11 -12.24 5.13 1.34
C THR A 11 -11.65 5.60 0.02
N SER A 12 -11.15 6.85 -0.03
CA SER A 12 -10.57 7.40 -1.27
C SER A 12 -9.36 6.58 -1.76
N ILE A 13 -9.06 6.62 -3.05
CA ILE A 13 -7.90 5.92 -3.66
C ILE A 13 -6.59 6.25 -2.91
N LYS A 14 -6.43 7.50 -2.46
CA LYS A 14 -5.27 7.94 -1.66
C LYS A 14 -5.16 7.17 -0.35
N GLU A 15 -6.29 6.94 0.31
CA GLU A 15 -6.34 6.25 1.59
C GLU A 15 -6.11 4.74 1.43
N GLN A 16 -6.64 4.13 0.35
CA GLN A 16 -6.33 2.74 0.00
C GLN A 16 -4.84 2.54 -0.31
N LEU A 17 -4.23 3.45 -1.08
CA LEU A 17 -2.81 3.41 -1.41
C LEU A 17 -1.95 3.53 -0.15
N LYS A 18 -2.27 4.49 0.72
CA LYS A 18 -1.60 4.67 2.01
C LYS A 18 -1.67 3.42 2.89
N GLN A 19 -2.85 2.82 3.02
CA GLN A 19 -3.00 1.59 3.78
C GLN A 19 -2.23 0.42 3.15
N HIS A 20 -2.21 0.30 1.82
CA HIS A 20 -1.44 -0.71 1.12
C HIS A 20 0.08 -0.55 1.37
N GLN A 21 0.61 0.65 1.18
CA GLN A 21 2.02 0.98 1.42
C GLN A 21 2.42 0.65 2.87
N MET A 22 1.59 1.00 3.85
CA MET A 22 1.85 0.70 5.27
C MET A 22 1.86 -0.81 5.57
N ARG A 23 0.91 -1.58 5.00
CA ARG A 23 0.90 -3.05 5.18
C ARG A 23 2.13 -3.70 4.55
N VAL A 24 2.49 -3.30 3.34
CA VAL A 24 3.69 -3.84 2.66
C VAL A 24 4.96 -3.49 3.45
N SER A 25 5.10 -2.24 3.90
CA SER A 25 6.23 -1.81 4.72
C SER A 25 6.34 -2.63 6.01
N LYS A 26 5.21 -2.92 6.67
CA LYS A 26 5.21 -3.76 7.88
C LYS A 26 5.66 -5.19 7.63
N ILE A 27 5.20 -5.80 6.54
CA ILE A 27 5.62 -7.16 6.13
C ILE A 27 7.12 -7.17 5.83
N CYS A 28 7.63 -6.17 5.09
CA CYS A 28 9.05 -6.02 4.82
C CYS A 28 9.88 -5.90 6.10
N GLU A 29 9.40 -5.15 7.09
CA GLU A 29 10.05 -5.03 8.40
C GLU A 29 10.19 -6.39 9.10
N GLU A 30 9.12 -7.16 9.15
CA GLU A 30 9.09 -8.47 9.82
C GLU A 30 10.04 -9.47 9.13
N ILE A 31 10.03 -9.51 7.80
CA ILE A 31 10.94 -10.36 7.03
C ILE A 31 12.39 -9.93 7.26
N ALA A 32 12.71 -8.64 7.16
CA ALA A 32 14.08 -8.15 7.33
C ALA A 32 14.62 -8.41 8.74
N ARG A 33 13.77 -8.28 9.77
CA ARG A 33 14.13 -8.63 11.15
C ARG A 33 14.39 -10.13 11.29
N ALA A 34 13.56 -10.99 10.70
CA ALA A 34 13.78 -12.44 10.70
C ALA A 34 15.09 -12.85 9.99
N LEU A 35 15.54 -12.05 9.03
CA LEU A 35 16.81 -12.24 8.32
C LEU A 35 18.02 -11.57 9.00
N ASN A 36 17.85 -10.96 10.18
CA ASN A 36 18.90 -10.20 10.88
C ASN A 36 19.56 -9.13 9.99
N MET A 37 18.76 -8.47 9.16
CA MET A 37 19.25 -7.49 8.21
C MET A 37 19.82 -6.25 8.94
N PRO A 38 20.96 -5.68 8.47
CA PRO A 38 21.53 -4.48 9.08
C PRO A 38 20.53 -3.32 9.11
N TYR A 39 20.62 -2.49 10.16
CA TYR A 39 19.68 -1.38 10.35
C TYR A 39 19.64 -0.39 9.17
N SER A 40 20.80 -0.11 8.56
CA SER A 40 20.88 0.75 7.36
C SER A 40 20.06 0.18 6.20
N SER A 41 20.21 -1.11 5.92
CA SER A 41 19.47 -1.80 4.87
C SER A 41 17.98 -1.95 5.20
N LEU A 42 17.62 -2.12 6.48
CA LEU A 42 16.22 -2.09 6.92
C LEU A 42 15.58 -0.74 6.61
N LEU A 43 16.25 0.37 6.93
CA LEU A 43 15.72 1.72 6.63
C LEU A 43 15.47 1.92 5.14
N GLU A 44 16.43 1.54 4.30
CA GLU A 44 16.28 1.60 2.84
C GLU A 44 15.13 0.74 2.34
N LEU A 45 14.98 -0.48 2.87
CA LEU A 45 13.89 -1.38 2.52
C LEU A 45 12.52 -0.79 2.89
N LEU A 46 12.38 -0.21 4.08
CA LEU A 46 11.12 0.40 4.50
C LEU A 46 10.75 1.60 3.65
N LEU A 47 11.73 2.44 3.28
CA LEU A 47 11.53 3.56 2.36
C LEU A 47 11.12 3.06 0.96
N ALA A 48 11.80 2.04 0.44
CA ALA A 48 11.48 1.42 -0.84
C ALA A 48 10.05 0.85 -0.84
N ALA A 49 9.66 0.12 0.22
CA ALA A 49 8.33 -0.43 0.37
C ALA A 49 7.24 0.66 0.40
N GLN A 50 7.51 1.81 1.03
CA GLN A 50 6.58 2.94 1.01
C GLN A 50 6.48 3.60 -0.37
N LEU A 51 7.57 3.66 -1.14
CA LEU A 51 7.61 4.39 -2.41
C LEU A 51 7.40 3.53 -3.67
N HIS A 52 7.44 2.20 -3.57
CA HIS A 52 7.50 1.28 -4.73
C HIS A 52 6.44 1.54 -5.80
N ASP A 53 5.25 1.95 -5.37
CA ASP A 53 4.07 2.15 -6.21
C ASP A 53 3.76 3.63 -6.48
N VAL A 54 4.66 4.57 -6.14
CA VAL A 54 4.43 6.02 -6.30
C VAL A 54 4.07 6.40 -7.75
N GLY A 55 4.60 5.66 -8.74
CA GLY A 55 4.29 5.84 -10.15
C GLY A 55 2.80 5.68 -10.50
N LYS A 56 2.02 4.93 -9.70
CA LYS A 56 0.57 4.74 -9.92
C LYS A 56 -0.21 6.06 -9.88
N LEU A 57 0.32 7.10 -9.23
CA LEU A 57 -0.30 8.43 -9.20
C LEU A 57 -0.32 9.12 -10.57
N TRP A 58 0.57 8.75 -11.49
CA TRP A 58 0.67 9.34 -12.83
C TRP A 58 0.01 8.47 -13.92
N ILE A 59 -0.55 7.31 -13.56
CA ILE A 59 -1.19 6.41 -14.52
C ILE A 59 -2.67 6.80 -14.68
N PRO A 60 -3.17 6.99 -15.92
CA PRO A 60 -4.60 7.21 -16.18
C PRO A 60 -5.47 6.11 -15.57
N LYS A 61 -6.62 6.48 -14.98
CA LYS A 61 -7.54 5.51 -14.35
C LYS A 61 -8.01 4.39 -15.28
N SER A 62 -8.14 4.65 -16.58
CA SER A 62 -8.52 3.65 -17.58
C SER A 62 -7.45 2.57 -17.77
N ILE A 63 -6.18 2.88 -17.48
CA ILE A 63 -5.07 1.93 -17.49
C ILE A 63 -4.96 1.29 -16.11
N LEU A 64 -5.02 2.07 -15.04
CA LEU A 64 -4.87 1.59 -13.66
C LEU A 64 -5.96 0.61 -13.24
N ASN A 65 -7.21 0.85 -13.67
CA ASN A 65 -8.39 0.03 -13.37
C ASN A 65 -8.87 -0.75 -14.59
N LYS A 66 -7.96 -1.07 -15.53
CA LYS A 66 -8.32 -1.89 -16.67
C LYS A 66 -8.89 -3.21 -16.13
N PRO A 67 -10.10 -3.64 -16.54
CA PRO A 67 -10.63 -4.93 -16.13
C PRO A 67 -9.66 -6.03 -16.57
N ASP A 68 -9.40 -6.98 -15.67
CA ASP A 68 -8.73 -8.22 -16.05
C ASP A 68 -9.52 -8.89 -17.19
N LYS A 69 -8.83 -9.70 -18.01
CA LYS A 69 -9.47 -10.42 -19.13
C LYS A 69 -10.71 -11.18 -18.70
#